data_AF-W7B4Y4-F1
#
_entry.id   AF-W7B4Y4-F1
#
_cell.length_a   1.000
_cell.length_b   1.000
_cell.length_c   1.000
_cell.angle_alpha   90.00
_cell.angle_beta   90.00
_cell.angle_gamma   90.00
#
_symmetry.space_group_name_H-M   'P 1'
#
loop_
_entity.id
_entity.type
_entity.pdbx_description
1 polymer ?
#
loop_
_entity_poly.entity_id
_entity_poly.type
_entity_poly.pdbx_seq_one_letter_code
_entity_poly.pdbx_strand_id
1 'polypeptide(L)'
;MIQEIQTNVDNVEFYLTTFDFPRAMAKKDVLKVAEKHNLAPVLDWKVFLEQISPELQETPLFITGSLYFISEVRKYLLEKTSTV
;
A
#
# COMPACT_ATOMS: atom_id res chain seq x y z
N MET A 1 2.08 1.33 15.49
CA MET A 1 1.40 1.51 14.19
C MET A 1 0.48 0.36 13.80
N ILE A 2 0.95 -0.80 13.32
CA ILE A 2 0.05 -1.87 12.80
C ILE A 2 -1.02 -2.27 13.84
N GLN A 3 -0.59 -2.60 15.06
CA GLN A 3 -1.50 -2.96 16.15
C GLN A 3 -2.45 -1.82 16.55
N GLU A 4 -1.99 -0.57 16.51
CA GLU A 4 -2.84 0.58 16.86
C GLU A 4 -3.95 0.78 15.83
N ILE A 5 -3.64 0.62 14.54
CA ILE A 5 -4.64 0.71 13.46
C ILE A 5 -5.66 -0.42 13.62
N GLN A 6 -5.20 -1.65 13.82
CA GLN A 6 -6.08 -2.82 13.99
C GLN A 6 -6.99 -2.71 15.22
N THR A 7 -6.55 -2.03 16.28
CA THR A 7 -7.34 -1.87 17.51
C THR A 7 -8.32 -0.70 17.45
N ASN A 8 -8.00 0.39 16.73
CA ASN A 8 -8.73 1.64 16.81
C ASN A 8 -9.48 2.03 15.52
N VAL A 9 -9.29 1.30 14.43
CA VAL A 9 -9.93 1.58 13.15
C VAL A 9 -10.77 0.39 12.73
N ASP A 10 -12.08 0.53 12.82
CA ASP A 10 -13.04 -0.48 12.37
C ASP A 10 -13.24 -0.42 10.86
N ASN A 11 -13.59 -1.56 10.25
CA ASN A 11 -13.95 -1.68 8.83
C ASN A 11 -12.91 -1.13 7.84
N VAL A 12 -11.62 -1.35 8.12
CA VAL A 12 -10.52 -0.98 7.22
C VAL A 12 -9.87 -2.22 6.60
N GLU A 13 -9.70 -2.20 5.29
CA GLU A 13 -8.82 -3.14 4.61
C GLU A 13 -7.38 -2.64 4.69
N PHE A 14 -6.50 -3.45 5.27
CA PHE A 14 -5.12 -3.05 5.54
C PHE A 14 -4.11 -3.94 4.81
N TYR A 15 -3.35 -3.30 3.91
CA TYR A 15 -2.40 -3.95 3.02
C TYR A 15 -0.96 -3.60 3.39
N LEU A 16 -0.08 -4.60 3.40
CA LEU A 16 1.35 -4.41 3.62
C LEU A 16 2.12 -4.57 2.32
N THR A 17 2.95 -3.59 1.97
CA THR A 17 3.65 -3.56 0.68
C THR A 17 5.15 -3.33 0.80
N THR A 18 5.84 -3.47 -0.33
CA THR A 18 7.25 -3.09 -0.51
C THR A 18 7.45 -2.38 -1.84
N PHE A 19 8.56 -1.67 -1.96
CA PHE A 19 8.97 -0.91 -3.14
C PHE A 19 10.49 -0.97 -3.31
N ASP A 20 10.97 -0.60 -4.50
CA ASP A 20 12.39 -0.64 -4.82
C ASP A 20 13.12 0.56 -4.18
N PHE A 21 13.60 0.37 -2.95
CA PHE A 21 14.37 1.37 -2.24
C PHE A 21 15.31 0.69 -1.23
N PRO A 22 16.57 1.15 -1.07
CA PRO A 22 17.57 0.43 -0.27
C PRO A 22 17.19 0.12 1.18
N ARG A 23 16.31 0.93 1.77
CA ARG A 23 15.83 0.77 3.16
C ARG A 23 14.42 0.19 3.26
N ALA A 24 13.78 -0.12 2.14
CA ALA A 24 12.46 -0.75 2.15
C ALA A 24 12.54 -2.18 2.67
N MET A 25 11.44 -2.65 3.26
CA MET A 25 11.32 -4.03 3.71
C MET A 25 11.42 -4.98 2.52
N ALA A 26 12.28 -6.00 2.57
CA ALA A 26 12.37 -6.97 1.49
C ALA A 26 11.08 -7.78 1.36
N LYS A 27 10.77 -8.28 0.15
CA LYS A 27 9.56 -9.10 -0.11
C LYS A 27 9.37 -10.24 0.89
N LYS A 28 10.45 -10.97 1.21
CA LYS A 28 10.44 -12.07 2.18
C LYS A 28 10.00 -11.62 3.58
N ASP A 29 10.37 -10.40 3.98
CA ASP A 29 10.09 -9.87 5.31
C ASP A 29 8.69 -9.29 5.36
N VAL A 30 8.19 -8.70 4.25
CA VAL A 30 6.78 -8.33 4.08
C VAL A 30 5.88 -9.54 4.29
N LEU A 31 6.16 -10.68 3.66
CA LEU A 31 5.36 -11.89 3.82
C LEU A 31 5.31 -12.36 5.28
N LYS A 32 6.46 -12.37 5.97
CA LYS A 32 6.54 -12.75 7.39
C LYS A 32 5.76 -11.81 8.30
N VAL A 33 5.88 -10.49 8.08
CA VAL A 33 5.16 -9.49 8.88
C VAL A 33 3.67 -9.54 8.59
N ALA A 34 3.29 -9.71 7.33
CA ALA A 34 1.90 -9.85 6.92
C ALA A 34 1.26 -11.09 7.57
N GLU A 35 1.92 -12.24 7.53
CA GLU A 35 1.46 -13.46 8.21
C GLU A 35 1.33 -13.25 9.72
N LYS A 36 2.36 -12.68 10.37
CA LYS A 36 2.36 -12.42 11.82
C LYS A 36 1.21 -11.52 12.27
N HIS A 37 0.82 -10.55 11.43
CA HIS A 37 -0.21 -9.56 11.76
C HIS A 37 -1.54 -9.81 11.04
N ASN A 38 -1.70 -10.95 10.35
CA ASN A 38 -2.88 -11.28 9.56
C ASN A 38 -3.27 -10.18 8.56
N LEU A 39 -2.29 -9.66 7.81
CA LEU A 39 -2.47 -8.64 6.78
C LEU A 39 -2.37 -9.23 5.38
N ALA A 40 -2.99 -8.58 4.40
CA ALA A 40 -2.84 -8.94 3.00
C ALA A 40 -1.53 -8.34 2.43
N PRO A 41 -0.56 -9.17 1.99
CA PRO A 41 0.66 -8.65 1.39
C PRO A 41 0.42 -8.24 -0.08
N VAL A 42 0.92 -7.08 -0.46
CA VAL A 42 0.94 -6.55 -1.83
C VAL A 42 2.39 -6.43 -2.26
N LEU A 43 2.89 -7.38 -3.06
CA LEU A 43 4.29 -7.38 -3.48
C LEU A 43 4.55 -6.52 -4.72
N ASP A 44 3.50 -6.15 -5.44
CA ASP A 44 3.51 -5.22 -6.56
C ASP A 44 2.38 -4.20 -6.36
N TRP A 45 2.75 -3.04 -5.82
CA TRP A 45 1.80 -1.97 -5.53
C TRP A 45 1.27 -1.28 -6.79
N LYS A 46 1.98 -1.33 -7.92
CA LYS A 46 1.53 -0.70 -9.17
C LYS A 46 0.38 -1.50 -9.76
N VAL A 47 0.53 -2.83 -9.81
CA VAL A 47 -0.54 -3.73 -10.24
C VAL A 47 -1.75 -3.62 -9.31
N PHE A 48 -1.52 -3.52 -8.00
CA PHE A 48 -2.61 -3.30 -7.03
C PHE A 48 -3.38 -2.01 -7.31
N LEU A 49 -2.69 -0.89 -7.55
CA LEU A 49 -3.35 0.38 -7.91
C LEU A 49 -4.09 0.33 -9.25
N GLU A 50 -3.66 -0.52 -10.19
CA GLU A 50 -4.35 -0.75 -11.47
C GLU A 50 -5.62 -1.60 -11.32
N GLN A 51 -5.61 -2.53 -10.37
CA GLN A 51 -6.73 -3.43 -10.09
C GLN A 51 -7.78 -2.80 -9.17
N ILE A 52 -7.42 -1.74 -8.45
CA ILE A 52 -8.37 -0.91 -7.71
C ILE A 52 -9.32 -0.25 -8.72
N SER A 53 -10.47 -0.92 -8.90
CA SER A 53 -11.56 -0.57 -9.81
C SER A 53 -12.11 0.82 -9.51
N PRO A 54 -12.66 1.54 -10.51
CA PRO A 54 -13.46 2.75 -10.28
C PRO A 54 -14.61 2.57 -9.28
N GLU A 55 -15.03 1.34 -8.95
CA GLU A 55 -16.03 1.06 -7.91
C GLU A 55 -15.52 1.40 -6.49
N LEU A 56 -14.21 1.49 -6.27
CA LEU A 56 -13.59 2.03 -5.05
C LEU A 56 -13.59 3.57 -5.02
N GLN A 57 -14.17 4.28 -6.00
CA GLN A 57 -14.27 5.76 -5.98
C GLN A 57 -14.97 6.30 -4.73
N GLU A 58 -15.83 5.51 -4.10
CA GLU A 58 -16.54 5.90 -2.87
C GLU A 58 -15.70 5.68 -1.60
N THR A 59 -14.61 4.90 -1.65
CA THR A 59 -13.78 4.56 -0.47
C THR A 59 -12.37 5.15 -0.59
N PRO A 60 -11.94 6.01 0.35
CA PRO A 60 -10.61 6.60 0.29
C PRO A 60 -9.50 5.57 0.52
N LEU A 61 -8.53 5.53 -0.39
CA LEU A 61 -7.29 4.78 -0.23
C LEU A 61 -6.23 5.63 0.49
N PHE A 62 -5.74 5.16 1.63
CA PHE A 62 -4.68 5.82 2.40
C PHE A 62 -3.31 5.17 2.13
N ILE A 63 -2.35 5.97 1.65
CA ILE A 63 -0.95 5.56 1.46
C ILE A 63 -0.12 6.14 2.62
N THR A 64 0.56 5.31 3.41
CA THR A 64 1.32 5.75 4.60
C THR A 64 2.59 4.92 4.86
N GLY A 65 3.32 5.24 5.93
CA GLY A 65 4.46 4.48 6.46
C GLY A 65 5.84 4.98 6.02
N SER A 66 5.97 5.50 4.79
CA SER A 66 7.26 6.00 4.27
C SER A 66 7.06 7.18 3.33
N LEU A 67 7.76 8.29 3.60
CA LEU A 67 7.77 9.46 2.71
C LEU A 67 8.31 9.12 1.31
N TYR A 68 9.29 8.22 1.20
CA TYR A 68 9.81 7.77 -0.09
C TYR A 68 8.76 6.98 -0.87
N PHE A 69 8.02 6.11 -0.19
CA PHE A 69 6.96 5.34 -0.83
C PHE A 69 5.80 6.24 -1.30
N ILE A 70 5.37 7.18 -0.44
CA ILE A 70 4.35 8.17 -0.80
C ILE A 70 4.78 8.99 -2.01
N SER A 71 6.06 9.40 -2.08
CA SER A 71 6.61 10.12 -3.23
C SER A 71 6.56 9.30 -4.52
N GLU A 72 6.93 8.01 -4.47
CA GLU A 72 6.89 7.11 -5.63
C GLU A 72 5.45 6.87 -6.12
N VAL A 73 4.52 6.61 -5.20
CA VAL A 73 3.09 6.46 -5.53
C VAL A 73 2.54 7.73 -6.16
N ARG A 74 2.83 8.89 -5.58
CA ARG A 74 2.41 10.19 -6.13
C ARG A 74 2.93 10.40 -7.55
N LYS A 75 4.22 10.15 -7.78
CA LYS A 75 4.84 10.29 -9.11
C LYS A 75 4.14 9.40 -10.12
N TYR A 76 3.93 8.12 -9.78
CA TYR A 76 3.25 7.15 -10.65
C TYR A 76 1.81 7.56 -10.99
N LEU A 77 1.04 8.05 -10.01
CA LEU A 77 -0.33 8.51 -10.24
C LEU A 77 -0.38 9.75 -11.15
N LEU A 78 0.53 10.72 -10.97
CA LEU A 78 0.58 11.93 -11.79
C LEU A 78 1.02 11.66 -13.25
N GLU A 79 1.95 10.72 -13.45
CA GLU A 79 2.38 10.29 -14.78
C GLU A 79 1.21 9.65 -15.57
N LYS A 80 0.38 8.83 -14.90
CA LYS A 80 -0.82 8.25 -15.51
C LYS A 80 -1.86 9.29 -15.90
N THR A 81 -2.10 10.30 -15.07
CA THR A 81 -3.06 11.38 -15.38
C THR A 81 -2.61 12.26 -16.55
N SER A 82 -1.31 12.31 -16.84
CA SER A 82 -0.74 13.14 -17.92
C SER A 82 -0.80 12.48 -19.31
N THR A 83 -1.32 11.25 -19.42
CA THR A 83 -1.42 10.51 -20.69
C THR A 83 -2.85 10.55 -21.26
N VAL A 84 -3.58 11.64 -21.01
CA VAL A 84 -4.92 11.93 -21.54
C VAL A 84 -4.84 13.05 -22.55
#